data_AF-A0A7Y2JBB3-F1
#
_entry.id   AF-A0A7Y2JBB3-F1
#
_cell.length_a   1.000
_cell.length_b   1.000
_cell.length_c   1.000
_cell.angle_alpha   90.00
_cell.angle_beta   90.00
_cell.angle_gamma   90.00
#
_symmetry.space_group_name_H-M   'P 1'
#
loop_
_entity.id
_entity.type
_entity.pdbx_description
1 polymer ?
#
loop_
_entity_poly.entity_id
_entity_poly.type
_entity_poly.pdbx_seq_one_letter_code
_entity_poly.pdbx_strand_id
1 'polypeptide(L)'
;AGYFTEDGHLIVIDRVKDVMHLNDATHFSPQFIENKMKFSPYIKECVCLGGKRDFIATMICIDYPNVGKWAEGRRISYTTYTDLAGKAEVLELLAKEVDKVNATLPGTTRIKRFVLLYKELDADDDELTRTRKVRRAFVEERYRHVIEGIYAGATSIPIDAVIKYQDGKTSQIRTTLAIRNLQEEE
;
A
#
# COMPACT_ATOMS: atom_id res chain seq x y z
N ALA A 1 -0.87 -22.25 -5.76
CA ALA A 1 0.38 -21.81 -5.13
C ALA A 1 0.22 -21.89 -3.63
N GLY A 2 1.24 -22.35 -2.94
CA GLY A 2 1.26 -22.58 -1.51
C GLY A 2 2.67 -22.86 -1.02
N TYR A 3 2.87 -22.82 0.29
CA TYR A 3 4.14 -23.20 0.91
C TYR A 3 3.89 -24.14 2.08
N PHE A 4 4.90 -24.95 2.39
CA PHE A 4 4.87 -25.81 3.56
C PHE A 4 5.40 -25.06 4.77
N THR A 5 4.74 -25.20 5.92
CA THR A 5 5.28 -24.75 7.22
C THR A 5 6.38 -25.69 7.69
N GLU A 6 7.17 -25.27 8.69
CA GLU A 6 8.17 -26.13 9.35
C GLU A 6 7.54 -27.42 9.91
N ASP A 7 6.28 -27.34 10.36
CA ASP A 7 5.49 -28.48 10.85
C ASP A 7 4.89 -29.37 9.72
N GLY A 8 5.21 -29.11 8.45
CA GLY A 8 4.76 -29.92 7.31
C GLY A 8 3.33 -29.64 6.82
N HIS A 9 2.69 -28.55 7.26
CA HIS A 9 1.35 -28.17 6.77
C HIS A 9 1.45 -27.37 5.46
N LEU A 10 0.66 -27.76 4.45
CA LEU A 10 0.54 -26.98 3.20
C LEU A 10 -0.43 -25.82 3.39
N ILE A 11 0.08 -24.59 3.32
CA ILE A 11 -0.73 -23.38 3.28
C ILE A 11 -1.00 -23.02 1.82
N VAL A 12 -2.26 -23.12 1.39
CA VAL A 12 -2.70 -22.68 0.06
C VAL A 12 -2.95 -21.18 0.10
N ILE A 13 -2.18 -20.42 -0.68
CA ILE A 13 -2.26 -18.95 -0.69
C ILE A 13 -3.07 -18.39 -1.86
N ASP A 14 -2.96 -18.98 -3.06
CA ASP A 14 -3.65 -18.47 -4.25
C ASP A 14 -3.58 -19.45 -5.43
N ARG A 15 -4.27 -19.14 -6.52
CA ARG A 15 -4.13 -19.86 -7.80
C ARG A 15 -2.77 -19.53 -8.43
N VAL A 16 -2.18 -20.50 -9.13
CA VAL A 16 -0.86 -20.35 -9.78
C VAL A 16 -0.83 -19.20 -10.78
N LYS A 17 -1.96 -18.87 -11.42
CA LYS A 17 -2.07 -17.73 -12.33
C LYS A 17 -2.13 -16.36 -11.64
N ASP A 18 -2.42 -16.34 -10.35
CA ASP A 18 -2.66 -15.12 -9.57
C ASP A 18 -1.46 -14.75 -8.67
N VAL A 19 -0.40 -15.58 -8.65
CA VAL A 19 0.86 -15.25 -7.96
C VAL A 19 1.79 -14.42 -8.82
N MET A 20 2.57 -13.56 -8.17
CA MET A 20 3.66 -12.79 -8.75
C MET A 20 5.00 -13.42 -8.36
N HIS A 21 6.04 -13.07 -9.11
CA HIS A 21 7.42 -13.40 -8.77
C HIS A 21 8.27 -12.14 -8.72
N LEU A 22 9.20 -12.10 -7.77
CA LEU A 22 10.31 -11.16 -7.73
C LEU A 22 11.38 -11.56 -8.77
N ASN A 23 12.39 -10.71 -8.96
CA ASN A 23 13.53 -10.98 -9.85
C ASN A 23 14.39 -12.18 -9.40
N ASP A 24 14.40 -12.48 -8.12
CA ASP A 24 15.07 -13.66 -7.53
C ASP A 24 14.26 -14.96 -7.66
N ALA A 25 13.15 -14.93 -8.41
CA ALA A 25 12.17 -16.00 -8.56
C ALA A 25 11.38 -16.37 -7.28
N THR A 26 11.46 -15.56 -6.22
CA THR A 26 10.58 -15.70 -5.05
C THR A 26 9.13 -15.46 -5.46
N HIS A 27 8.26 -16.44 -5.21
CA HIS A 27 6.84 -16.35 -5.52
C HIS A 27 6.05 -15.80 -4.32
N PHE A 28 5.09 -14.92 -4.58
CA PHE A 28 4.18 -14.39 -3.56
C PHE A 28 2.78 -14.15 -4.12
N SER A 29 1.77 -14.23 -3.26
CA SER A 29 0.40 -13.81 -3.63
C SER A 29 0.21 -12.34 -3.24
N PRO A 30 0.01 -11.44 -4.21
CA PRO A 30 -0.32 -10.05 -3.92
C PRO A 30 -1.63 -9.95 -3.14
N GLN A 31 -2.66 -10.72 -3.53
CA GLN A 31 -3.97 -10.69 -2.86
C GLN A 31 -3.90 -11.14 -1.40
N PHE A 32 -3.06 -12.13 -1.09
CA PHE A 32 -2.86 -12.58 0.29
C PHE A 32 -2.31 -11.47 1.18
N ILE A 33 -1.29 -10.75 0.69
CA ILE A 33 -0.70 -9.61 1.39
C ILE A 33 -1.71 -8.47 1.54
N GLU A 34 -2.41 -8.11 0.46
CA GLU A 34 -3.41 -7.03 0.45
C GLU A 34 -4.55 -7.31 1.43
N ASN A 35 -5.06 -8.56 1.46
CA ASN A 35 -6.10 -8.95 2.39
C ASN A 35 -5.61 -8.91 3.84
N LYS A 36 -4.38 -9.40 4.10
CA LYS A 36 -3.74 -9.28 5.43
C LYS A 36 -3.65 -7.83 5.91
N MET A 37 -3.20 -6.93 5.04
CA MET A 37 -3.11 -5.51 5.33
C MET A 37 -4.49 -4.89 5.62
N LYS A 38 -5.52 -5.26 4.84
CA LYS A 38 -6.89 -4.77 5.00
C LYS A 38 -7.65 -5.31 6.23
N PHE A 39 -7.07 -6.24 7.00
CA PHE A 39 -7.63 -6.56 8.33
C PHE A 39 -7.36 -5.45 9.35
N SER A 40 -6.37 -4.58 9.12
CA SER A 40 -6.17 -3.41 9.96
C SER A 40 -7.34 -2.44 9.81
N PRO A 41 -7.92 -1.93 10.91
CA PRO A 41 -9.00 -0.94 10.83
C PRO A 41 -8.51 0.39 10.22
N TYR A 42 -7.21 0.61 10.13
CA TYR A 42 -6.60 1.84 9.63
C TYR A 42 -6.34 1.82 8.12
N ILE A 43 -6.46 0.68 7.46
CA ILE A 43 -6.12 0.50 6.05
C ILE A 43 -7.40 0.27 5.24
N LYS A 44 -7.70 1.19 4.33
CA LYS A 44 -8.85 1.08 3.42
C LYS A 44 -8.57 0.17 2.25
N GLU A 45 -7.45 0.44 1.59
CA GLU A 45 -7.01 -0.30 0.42
C GLU A 45 -5.50 -0.46 0.47
N CYS A 46 -5.03 -1.59 -0.06
CA CYS A 46 -3.62 -1.89 -0.18
C CYS A 46 -3.39 -2.45 -1.57
N VAL A 47 -2.38 -1.91 -2.25
CA VAL A 47 -1.90 -2.43 -3.54
C VAL A 47 -0.51 -2.99 -3.33
N CYS A 48 -0.39 -4.32 -3.45
CA CYS A 48 0.87 -5.01 -3.36
C CYS A 48 1.61 -4.92 -4.70
N LEU A 49 2.87 -4.50 -4.62
CA LEU A 49 3.82 -4.36 -5.72
C LEU A 49 4.92 -5.41 -5.58
N GLY A 50 5.60 -5.73 -6.68
CA GLY A 50 6.77 -6.61 -6.64
C GLY A 50 6.92 -7.50 -7.88
N GLY A 51 5.89 -7.62 -8.71
CA GLY A 51 5.99 -8.40 -9.94
C GLY A 51 7.15 -7.93 -10.82
N LYS A 52 8.14 -8.80 -11.03
CA LYS A 52 9.39 -8.51 -11.77
C LYS A 52 10.19 -7.35 -11.16
N ARG A 53 10.29 -7.31 -9.83
CA ARG A 53 11.06 -6.33 -9.06
C ARG A 53 11.89 -7.03 -7.98
N ASP A 54 12.80 -6.30 -7.35
CA ASP A 54 13.77 -6.87 -6.40
C ASP A 54 13.18 -7.16 -5.01
N PHE A 55 12.07 -6.50 -4.65
CA PHE A 55 11.43 -6.68 -3.36
C PHE A 55 9.93 -6.37 -3.42
N ILE A 56 9.19 -6.82 -2.40
CA ILE A 56 7.78 -6.49 -2.22
C ILE A 56 7.65 -5.11 -1.60
N ALA A 57 6.82 -4.27 -2.21
CA ALA A 57 6.42 -2.98 -1.67
C ALA A 57 4.90 -2.84 -1.66
N THR A 58 4.37 -1.88 -0.91
CA THR A 58 2.92 -1.62 -0.90
C THR A 58 2.59 -0.14 -1.06
N MET A 59 1.51 0.16 -1.79
CA MET A 59 0.83 1.45 -1.73
C MET A 59 -0.40 1.29 -0.86
N ILE A 60 -0.56 2.17 0.12
CA ILE A 60 -1.61 2.06 1.13
C ILE A 60 -2.50 3.29 1.06
N CYS A 61 -3.82 3.10 1.15
CA CYS A 61 -4.79 4.15 1.44
C CYS A 61 -5.28 3.95 2.88
N ILE A 62 -5.26 5.01 3.69
CA ILE A 62 -5.86 4.97 5.03
C ILE A 62 -7.38 4.86 4.95
N ASP A 63 -7.99 4.20 5.94
CA ASP A 63 -9.42 4.35 6.22
C ASP A 63 -9.62 5.67 6.96
N TYR A 64 -10.07 6.69 6.21
CA TYR A 64 -10.12 8.07 6.69
C TYR A 64 -10.95 8.23 7.98
N PRO A 65 -12.15 7.66 8.12
CA PRO A 65 -12.89 7.72 9.37
C PRO A 65 -12.15 7.12 10.57
N ASN A 66 -11.57 5.93 10.43
CA ASN A 66 -10.91 5.24 11.54
C ASN A 66 -9.60 5.91 11.95
N VAL A 67 -8.80 6.34 10.98
CA VAL A 67 -7.54 7.07 11.24
C VAL A 67 -7.84 8.47 11.78
N GLY A 68 -8.88 9.14 11.29
CA GLY A 68 -9.33 10.42 11.81
C GLY A 68 -9.71 10.34 13.29
N LYS A 69 -10.53 9.35 13.68
CA LYS A 69 -10.88 9.09 15.08
C LYS A 69 -9.65 8.77 15.95
N TRP A 70 -8.70 8.00 15.40
CA TRP A 70 -7.44 7.68 16.08
C TRP A 70 -6.57 8.93 16.32
N ALA A 71 -6.54 9.85 15.35
CA ALA A 71 -5.80 11.11 15.40
C ALA A 71 -6.43 12.09 16.39
N GLU A 72 -7.76 12.21 16.39
CA GLU A 72 -8.52 13.01 17.36
C GLU A 72 -8.25 12.58 18.81
N GLY A 73 -8.27 11.27 19.07
CA GLY A 73 -7.94 10.71 20.38
C GLY A 73 -6.51 11.03 20.86
N ARG A 74 -5.61 11.43 19.94
CA ARG A 74 -4.23 11.85 20.20
C ARG A 74 -4.00 13.35 20.07
N ARG A 75 -5.07 14.13 19.83
CA ARG A 75 -5.02 15.58 19.62
C ARG A 75 -4.14 15.97 18.41
N ILE A 76 -4.07 15.10 17.41
CA ILE A 76 -3.40 15.40 16.13
C ILE A 76 -4.40 16.15 15.26
N SER A 77 -4.12 17.42 14.97
CA SER A 77 -4.98 18.24 14.11
C SER A 77 -4.75 17.91 12.64
N TYR A 78 -5.86 17.71 11.92
CA TYR A 78 -5.88 17.53 10.47
C TYR A 78 -7.12 18.21 9.88
N THR A 79 -7.06 18.55 8.60
CA THR A 79 -8.13 19.26 7.89
C THR A 79 -8.71 18.48 6.72
N THR A 80 -7.89 17.63 6.11
CA THR A 80 -8.23 16.87 4.90
C THR A 80 -7.61 15.49 4.95
N TYR A 81 -8.04 14.61 4.04
CA TYR A 81 -7.40 13.32 3.83
C TYR A 81 -5.89 13.46 3.59
N THR A 82 -5.51 14.33 2.65
CA THR A 82 -4.11 14.53 2.25
C THR A 82 -3.24 15.00 3.42
N ASP A 83 -3.77 15.92 4.24
CA ASP A 83 -3.10 16.41 5.43
C ASP A 83 -2.92 15.31 6.49
N LEU A 84 -3.99 14.52 6.75
CA LEU A 84 -3.92 13.40 7.68
C LEU A 84 -2.95 12.30 7.20
N ALA A 85 -3.02 11.94 5.93
CA ALA A 85 -2.14 10.96 5.30
C ALA A 85 -0.67 11.43 5.26
N GLY A 86 -0.43 12.75 5.29
CA GLY A 86 0.91 13.34 5.35
C GLY A 86 1.52 13.39 6.75
N LYS A 87 0.77 13.05 7.81
CA LYS A 87 1.28 13.13 9.19
C LYS A 87 2.32 12.03 9.47
N ALA A 88 3.40 12.39 10.13
CA ALA A 88 4.43 11.44 10.56
C ALA A 88 3.84 10.38 11.51
N GLU A 89 2.92 10.78 12.37
CA GLU A 89 2.25 9.91 13.33
C GLU A 89 1.39 8.84 12.63
N VAL A 90 0.78 9.17 11.49
CA VAL A 90 0.00 8.23 10.68
C VAL A 90 0.92 7.27 9.93
N LEU A 91 2.06 7.75 9.43
CA LEU A 91 3.09 6.88 8.85
C LEU A 91 3.63 5.89 9.89
N GLU A 92 3.89 6.33 11.12
CA GLU A 92 4.31 5.47 12.23
C GLU A 92 3.22 4.46 12.64
N LEU A 93 1.95 4.90 12.67
CA LEU A 93 0.82 4.00 12.90
C LEU A 93 0.80 2.87 11.87
N LEU A 94 0.88 3.22 10.58
CA LEU A 94 0.86 2.22 9.51
C LEU A 94 2.11 1.36 9.51
N ALA A 95 3.30 1.89 9.83
CA ALA A 95 4.51 1.10 9.93
C ALA A 95 4.31 -0.06 10.93
N LYS A 96 3.72 0.21 12.10
CA LYS A 96 3.38 -0.83 13.09
C LYS A 96 2.39 -1.87 12.55
N GLU A 97 1.42 -1.44 11.73
CA GLU A 97 0.47 -2.37 11.10
C GLU A 97 1.15 -3.23 10.03
N VAL A 98 2.08 -2.67 9.26
CA VAL A 98 2.87 -3.43 8.29
C VAL A 98 3.80 -4.42 8.99
N ASP A 99 4.42 -4.03 10.10
CA ASP A 99 5.28 -4.91 10.91
C ASP A 99 4.52 -6.11 11.46
N LYS A 100 3.29 -5.91 11.95
CA LYS A 100 2.39 -7.00 12.36
C LYS A 100 2.12 -7.97 11.21
N VAL A 101 1.89 -7.47 10.00
CA VAL A 101 1.67 -8.32 8.82
C VAL A 101 2.96 -9.06 8.45
N ASN A 102 4.10 -8.36 8.40
CA ASN A 102 5.41 -8.92 8.11
C ASN A 102 5.82 -10.04 9.08
N ALA A 103 5.45 -9.95 10.35
CA ALA A 103 5.67 -11.01 11.32
C ALA A 103 4.93 -12.32 10.97
N THR A 104 3.85 -12.24 10.18
CA THR A 104 3.09 -13.41 9.71
C THR A 104 3.50 -13.89 8.31
N LEU A 105 4.48 -13.24 7.68
CA LEU A 105 4.94 -13.57 6.35
C LEU A 105 6.32 -14.26 6.41
N PRO A 106 6.58 -15.24 5.53
CA PRO A 106 7.92 -15.74 5.29
C PRO A 106 8.91 -14.60 5.02
N GLY A 107 10.15 -14.73 5.51
CA GLY A 107 11.17 -13.69 5.41
C GLY A 107 11.41 -13.16 3.99
N THR A 108 11.36 -14.05 3.00
CA THR A 108 11.52 -13.76 1.57
C THR A 108 10.35 -12.97 0.97
N THR A 109 9.17 -13.03 1.59
CA THR A 109 7.96 -12.35 1.12
C THR A 109 7.52 -11.20 2.02
N ARG A 110 8.42 -10.69 2.87
CA ARG A 110 8.14 -9.51 3.70
C ARG A 110 8.09 -8.24 2.85
N ILE A 111 7.18 -7.34 3.20
CA ILE A 111 7.10 -5.99 2.64
C ILE A 111 8.34 -5.22 3.12
N LYS A 112 9.14 -4.71 2.19
CA LYS A 112 10.37 -3.98 2.50
C LYS A 112 10.17 -2.47 2.54
N ARG A 113 9.23 -1.96 1.73
CA ARG A 113 8.89 -0.54 1.65
C ARG A 113 7.39 -0.34 1.48
N PHE A 114 6.87 0.77 2.00
CA PHE A 114 5.52 1.21 1.67
C PHE A 114 5.45 2.70 1.44
N VAL A 115 4.40 3.13 0.75
CA VAL A 115 4.03 4.53 0.58
C VAL A 115 2.57 4.71 0.96
N LEU A 116 2.25 5.82 1.62
CA LEU A 116 0.89 6.21 1.92
C LEU A 116 0.38 7.16 0.83
N LEU A 117 -0.70 6.78 0.14
CA LEU A 117 -1.28 7.59 -0.91
C LEU A 117 -1.99 8.81 -0.35
N TYR A 118 -1.97 9.90 -1.11
CA TYR A 118 -2.57 11.19 -0.76
C TYR A 118 -4.07 11.27 -1.04
N LYS A 119 -4.67 10.20 -1.58
CA LYS A 119 -6.11 10.04 -1.79
C LYS A 119 -6.48 8.55 -1.72
N GLU A 120 -7.77 8.28 -1.55
CA GLU A 120 -8.31 6.94 -1.74
C GLU A 120 -8.32 6.55 -3.23
N LEU A 121 -8.24 5.24 -3.49
CA LEU A 121 -8.50 4.71 -4.84
C LEU A 121 -10.00 4.78 -5.13
N ASP A 122 -10.36 5.25 -6.32
CA ASP A 122 -11.74 5.46 -6.73
C ASP A 122 -12.12 4.63 -7.97
N ALA A 123 -13.36 4.17 -8.02
CA ALA A 123 -13.91 3.51 -9.19
C ALA A 123 -14.19 4.50 -10.33
N ASP A 124 -14.51 5.76 -10.01
CA ASP A 124 -14.74 6.82 -10.98
C ASP A 124 -13.44 7.27 -11.67
N ASP A 125 -12.30 7.07 -11.01
CA ASP A 125 -10.94 7.28 -11.55
C ASP A 125 -10.40 6.04 -12.29
N ASP A 126 -11.21 5.00 -12.51
CA ASP A 126 -10.81 3.71 -13.10
C ASP A 126 -9.76 2.90 -12.30
N GLU A 127 -9.45 3.31 -11.07
CA GLU A 127 -8.48 2.63 -10.19
C GLU A 127 -9.08 1.37 -9.55
N LEU A 128 -10.39 1.39 -9.31
CA LEU A 128 -11.18 0.27 -8.83
C LEU A 128 -12.27 -0.13 -9.84
N THR A 129 -12.72 -1.38 -9.78
CA THR A 129 -14.01 -1.76 -10.37
C THR A 129 -15.16 -1.21 -9.52
N ARG A 130 -16.39 -1.22 -10.06
CA ARG A 130 -17.62 -0.93 -9.27
C ARG A 130 -17.79 -1.84 -8.06
N THR A 131 -17.20 -3.04 -8.09
CA THR A 131 -17.15 -3.98 -6.97
C THR A 131 -15.96 -3.74 -6.03
N ARG A 132 -15.28 -2.60 -6.15
CA ARG A 132 -14.09 -2.17 -5.39
C ARG A 132 -12.89 -3.10 -5.54
N LYS A 133 -12.77 -3.82 -6.65
CA LYS A 133 -11.57 -4.61 -6.97
C LYS A 133 -10.53 -3.70 -7.64
N VAL A 134 -9.29 -3.72 -7.16
CA VAL A 134 -8.18 -2.96 -7.75
C VAL A 134 -7.94 -3.36 -9.21
N ARG A 135 -7.92 -2.37 -10.10
CA ARG A 135 -7.54 -2.51 -11.52
C ARG A 135 -6.02 -2.33 -11.66
N ARG A 136 -5.27 -3.36 -11.27
CA ARG A 136 -3.79 -3.32 -11.14
C ARG A 136 -3.08 -2.66 -12.32
N ALA A 137 -3.33 -3.09 -13.56
CA ALA A 137 -2.66 -2.53 -14.74
C ALA A 137 -2.89 -1.01 -14.89
N PHE A 138 -4.08 -0.53 -14.54
CA PHE A 138 -4.39 0.91 -14.57
C PHE A 138 -3.72 1.66 -13.41
N VAL A 139 -3.74 1.08 -12.21
CA VAL A 139 -3.06 1.64 -11.04
C VAL A 139 -1.54 1.69 -11.26
N GLU A 140 -0.93 0.63 -11.78
CA GLU A 140 0.50 0.58 -12.11
C GLU A 140 0.89 1.66 -13.12
N GLU A 141 0.06 1.87 -14.14
CA GLU A 141 0.25 2.91 -15.14
C GLU A 141 0.14 4.31 -14.53
N ARG A 142 -0.95 4.57 -13.79
CA ARG A 142 -1.24 5.89 -13.21
C ARG A 142 -0.23 6.30 -12.13
N TYR A 143 0.21 5.33 -11.33
CA TYR A 143 1.17 5.54 -10.24
C TYR A 143 2.59 5.14 -10.63
N ARG A 144 2.88 5.00 -11.94
CA ARG A 144 4.20 4.60 -12.44
C ARG A 144 5.33 5.43 -11.83
N HIS A 145 5.18 6.74 -11.77
CA HIS A 145 6.17 7.63 -11.16
C HIS A 145 6.42 7.33 -9.68
N VAL A 146 5.37 6.99 -8.92
CA VAL A 146 5.48 6.57 -7.51
C VAL A 146 6.22 5.24 -7.42
N ILE A 147 5.81 4.27 -8.24
CA ILE A 147 6.36 2.91 -8.26
C ILE A 147 7.85 2.94 -8.62
N GLU A 148 8.25 3.65 -9.68
CA GLU A 148 9.66 3.77 -10.04
C GLU A 148 10.46 4.47 -8.94
N GLY A 149 9.91 5.51 -8.30
CA GLY A 149 10.60 6.17 -7.18
C GLY A 149 10.84 5.24 -5.99
N ILE A 150 9.90 4.33 -5.68
CA ILE A 150 10.09 3.31 -4.63
C ILE A 150 11.29 2.42 -4.94
N TYR A 151 11.37 1.90 -6.16
CA TYR A 151 12.43 0.98 -6.60
C TYR A 151 13.74 1.68 -6.94
N ALA A 152 13.72 2.98 -7.23
CA ALA A 152 14.93 3.81 -7.41
C ALA A 152 15.59 4.22 -6.08
N GLY A 153 15.06 3.76 -4.94
CA GLY A 153 15.66 4.05 -3.63
C GLY A 153 15.21 5.37 -3.00
N ALA A 154 14.27 6.11 -3.61
CA ALA A 154 13.82 7.40 -3.08
C ALA A 154 13.23 7.28 -1.67
N THR A 155 13.35 8.35 -0.88
CA THR A 155 12.72 8.50 0.44
C THR A 155 11.44 9.31 0.39
N SER A 156 11.25 10.10 -0.67
CA SER A 156 10.06 10.92 -0.88
C SER A 156 9.80 11.16 -2.36
N ILE A 157 8.54 11.29 -2.74
CA ILE A 157 8.12 11.51 -4.13
C ILE A 157 7.21 12.74 -4.19
N PRO A 158 7.59 13.81 -4.92
CA PRO A 158 6.71 14.94 -5.13
C PRO A 158 5.57 14.55 -6.07
N ILE A 159 4.37 14.96 -5.70
CA ILE A 159 3.14 14.77 -6.46
C ILE A 159 2.62 16.14 -6.85
N ASP A 160 2.40 16.32 -8.15
CA ASP A 160 1.54 17.38 -8.68
C ASP A 160 0.42 16.68 -9.45
N ALA A 161 -0.74 16.56 -8.82
CA ALA A 161 -1.87 15.81 -9.36
C ALA A 161 -3.15 16.65 -9.34
N VAL A 162 -3.91 16.58 -10.43
CA VAL A 162 -5.24 17.17 -10.50
C VAL A 162 -6.26 16.14 -10.01
N ILE A 163 -6.93 16.42 -8.90
CA ILE A 163 -8.06 15.63 -8.41
C ILE A 163 -9.33 16.20 -9.00
N LYS A 164 -10.11 15.35 -9.68
CA LYS A 164 -11.49 15.64 -10.06
C LYS A 164 -12.40 15.23 -8.91
N TYR A 165 -13.18 16.16 -8.39
CA TYR A 165 -14.23 15.86 -7.45
C TYR A 165 -15.49 15.43 -8.18
N GLN A 166 -16.37 14.71 -7.46
CA GLN A 166 -17.66 14.26 -7.98
C GLN A 166 -18.59 15.40 -8.43
N ASP A 167 -18.37 16.62 -7.94
CA ASP A 167 -19.12 17.82 -8.35
C ASP A 167 -18.56 18.46 -9.66
N GLY A 168 -17.57 17.84 -10.30
CA GLY A 168 -16.93 18.31 -11.51
C GLY A 168 -15.83 19.34 -11.30
N LYS A 169 -15.58 19.78 -10.05
CA LYS A 169 -14.46 20.68 -9.75
C LYS A 169 -13.14 19.93 -9.86
N THR A 170 -12.10 20.66 -10.28
CA THR A 170 -10.73 20.16 -10.25
C THR A 170 -9.94 20.95 -9.21
N SER A 171 -9.14 20.25 -8.42
CA SER A 171 -8.15 20.88 -7.54
C SER A 171 -6.79 20.29 -7.80
N GLN A 172 -5.79 21.15 -7.89
CA GLN A 172 -4.39 20.73 -7.89
C GLN A 172 -3.97 20.41 -6.47
N ILE A 173 -3.55 19.16 -6.25
CA ILE A 173 -2.84 18.75 -5.06
C ILE A 173 -1.36 18.75 -5.37
N ARG A 174 -0.63 19.58 -4.61
CA ARG A 174 0.82 19.50 -4.48
C ARG A 174 1.14 18.94 -3.11
N THR A 175 1.70 17.73 -3.09
CA THR A 175 2.09 17.07 -1.84
C THR A 175 3.34 16.24 -2.08
N THR A 176 3.96 15.79 -0.99
CA THR A 176 5.10 14.89 -1.04
C THR A 176 4.72 13.60 -0.35
N LEU A 177 4.82 12.48 -1.06
CA LEU A 177 4.63 11.16 -0.48
C LEU A 177 5.93 10.71 0.16
N ALA A 178 5.91 10.45 1.46
CA ALA A 178 7.03 9.80 2.14
C ALA A 178 7.02 8.30 1.83
N ILE A 179 8.18 7.75 1.47
CA ILE A 179 8.40 6.31 1.37
C ILE A 179 8.99 5.85 2.69
N ARG A 180 8.35 4.86 3.31
CA ARG A 180 8.83 4.26 4.55
C ARG A 180 9.56 2.96 4.23
N ASN A 181 10.81 2.90 4.68
CA ASN A 181 11.61 1.66 4.70
C ASN A 181 11.31 0.89 5.99
N LEU A 182 11.18 -0.44 5.86
CA LEU A 182 10.86 -1.35 6.98
C LEU A 182 12.00 -2.30 7.33
N GLN A 183 13.05 -2.33 6.53
CA GLN A 183 14.30 -2.99 6.89
C GLN A 183 15.25 -1.95 7.47
N GLU A 184 15.70 -2.19 8.69
CA GLU A 184 17.05 -1.81 9.08
C GLU A 184 18.00 -2.77 8.37
N GLU A 185 19.05 -2.22 7.76
CA GLU A 185 20.18 -2.99 7.28
C GLU A 185 20.84 -3.65 8.50
N GLU A 186 20.76 -4.99 8.58
CA GLU A 186 21.72 -5.83 9.32
C GLU A 186 22.43 -6.74 8.34
#